data_AF-A0A9D6FFJ5-F1
#
_entry.id   AF-A0A9D6FFJ5-F1
#
_cell.length_a   1.000
_cell.length_b   1.000
_cell.length_c   1.000
_cell.angle_alpha   90.00
_cell.angle_beta   90.00
_cell.angle_gamma   90.00
#
_symmetry.space_group_name_H-M   'P 1'
#
loop_
_entity.id
_entity.type
_entity.pdbx_description
1 polymer ?
#
loop_
_entity_poly.entity_id
_entity_poly.type
_entity_poly.pdbx_seq_one_letter_code
_entity_poly.pdbx_strand_id
1 'polypeptide(L)'
;MHLNQLVQRDFENLLGSERLRTDQETEELIFMQSIEGHAHNGAGTFQKNRYVDITIDDIVRALGKDPGRIRAARQKLIDEVKEFAQATIEGEEPRRLATAKGEPFLRAPFLKSIDVNPKDVCRGLYLGGKRDNSDVRRQAEEKHKVRIGGGEHYFVNLHAMRSMGLDGEKLAHQPHAESMDEFRRMGMIVDENAYRHSNNDHVRYMYIRHRTGPGQSDDAAVMIAGLLYGRDVAIGVFLADAIDTLEKYVTEYSDQDEDIAALVDSGMKDHGIDWDEVLQFAALSAIPEGKEQHVPDSSLRYLLLIDRHTRMTAIESHLRVIDKEAILPMPLGLNRIPSLDFYSYVNRRILEARTPARPAAELPVPVAPKRAPRVKDVMNPDIVTVKPNASVEDLIDLMVTKKRDFAIVLDRKGRVKGVVRSSDLLRIARF
;
A
#
# COMPACT_ATOMS: atom_id res chain seq x y z
N MET A 1 -12.29 -17.84 -18.50
CA MET A 1 -12.15 -16.40 -18.81
C MET A 1 -10.67 -16.18 -19.12
N HIS A 2 -10.34 -15.45 -20.19
CA HIS A 2 -8.93 -15.18 -20.55
C HIS A 2 -8.30 -14.24 -19.51
N LEU A 3 -6.98 -14.29 -19.28
CA LEU A 3 -6.28 -13.45 -18.29
C LEU A 3 -6.64 -11.96 -18.45
N ASN A 4 -6.60 -11.44 -19.67
CA ASN A 4 -6.96 -10.05 -19.96
C ASN A 4 -8.39 -9.69 -19.51
N GLN A 5 -9.34 -10.62 -19.67
CA GLN A 5 -10.73 -10.38 -19.22
C GLN A 5 -10.81 -10.35 -17.69
N LEU A 6 -10.02 -11.18 -16.99
CA LEU A 6 -9.94 -11.15 -15.52
C LEU A 6 -9.41 -9.79 -15.05
N VAL A 7 -8.30 -9.34 -15.64
CA VAL A 7 -7.72 -8.02 -15.36
C VAL A 7 -8.72 -6.89 -15.57
N GLN A 8 -9.35 -6.82 -16.75
CA GLN A 8 -10.35 -5.79 -17.07
C GLN A 8 -11.51 -5.78 -16.08
N ARG A 9 -12.09 -6.96 -15.80
CA ARG A 9 -13.22 -7.09 -14.89
C ARG A 9 -12.86 -6.74 -13.46
N ASP A 10 -11.65 -7.05 -13.01
CA ASP A 10 -11.18 -6.73 -11.66
C ASP A 10 -10.97 -5.22 -11.50
N PHE A 11 -10.35 -4.58 -12.50
CA PHE A 11 -10.18 -3.14 -12.57
C PHE A 11 -11.51 -2.39 -12.57
N GLU A 12 -12.49 -2.85 -13.35
CA GLU A 12 -13.86 -2.30 -13.34
C GLU A 12 -14.54 -2.47 -11.97
N ASN A 13 -14.34 -3.60 -11.28
CA ASN A 13 -14.90 -3.77 -9.94
C ASN A 13 -14.28 -2.79 -8.94
N LEU A 14 -12.97 -2.53 -9.00
CA LEU A 14 -12.32 -1.52 -8.15
C LEU A 14 -12.88 -0.12 -8.43
N LEU A 15 -12.89 0.30 -9.69
CA LEU A 15 -13.48 1.57 -10.12
C LEU A 15 -14.98 1.69 -9.79
N GLY A 16 -15.71 0.59 -9.68
CA GLY A 16 -17.11 0.59 -9.30
C GLY A 16 -17.36 0.63 -7.79
N SER A 17 -16.39 0.22 -6.97
CA SER A 17 -16.60 -0.03 -5.54
C SER A 17 -15.79 0.85 -4.60
N GLU A 18 -14.68 1.40 -5.05
CA GLU A 18 -13.75 2.16 -4.22
C GLU A 18 -13.51 3.55 -4.79
N ARG A 19 -13.17 4.48 -3.90
CA ARG A 19 -12.79 5.85 -4.27
C ARG A 19 -11.60 6.27 -3.43
N LEU A 20 -10.55 6.70 -4.09
CA LEU A 20 -9.36 7.25 -3.48
C LEU A 20 -9.50 8.77 -3.36
N ARG A 21 -8.83 9.37 -2.37
CA ARG A 21 -8.77 10.82 -2.19
C ARG A 21 -7.81 11.45 -3.20
N THR A 22 -8.12 11.34 -4.47
CA THR A 22 -7.35 11.89 -5.57
C THR A 22 -8.28 12.15 -6.77
N ASP A 23 -7.75 12.67 -7.88
CA ASP A 23 -8.43 12.63 -9.17
C ASP A 23 -8.53 11.21 -9.75
N GLN A 24 -9.37 11.07 -10.77
CA GLN A 24 -9.64 9.78 -11.41
C GLN A 24 -8.41 9.20 -12.11
N GLU A 25 -7.57 10.03 -12.74
CA GLU A 25 -6.40 9.54 -13.48
C GLU A 25 -5.42 8.87 -12.50
N THR A 26 -5.13 9.51 -11.38
CA THR A 26 -4.21 8.97 -10.36
C THR A 26 -4.83 7.77 -9.62
N GLU A 27 -6.15 7.77 -9.39
CA GLU A 27 -6.87 6.60 -8.86
C GLU A 27 -6.65 5.37 -9.76
N GLU A 28 -6.79 5.54 -11.07
CA GLU A 28 -6.55 4.47 -12.05
C GLU A 28 -5.09 3.97 -12.01
N LEU A 29 -4.10 4.87 -11.88
CA LEU A 29 -2.68 4.50 -11.78
C LEU A 29 -2.40 3.59 -10.56
N ILE A 30 -2.98 3.92 -9.40
CA ILE A 30 -2.83 3.16 -8.15
C ILE A 30 -3.58 1.83 -8.23
N PHE A 31 -4.77 1.81 -8.83
CA PHE A 31 -5.54 0.58 -9.00
C PHE A 31 -4.85 -0.44 -9.90
N MET A 32 -4.10 -0.04 -10.94
CA MET A 32 -3.37 -0.98 -11.80
C MET A 32 -2.39 -1.86 -11.00
N GLN A 33 -1.66 -1.28 -10.05
CA GLN A 33 -0.77 -2.03 -9.15
C GLN A 33 -1.55 -2.92 -8.18
N SER A 34 -2.75 -2.50 -7.76
CA SER A 34 -3.62 -3.37 -6.96
C SER A 34 -4.09 -4.61 -7.73
N ILE A 35 -4.30 -4.51 -9.04
CA ILE A 35 -4.68 -5.66 -9.87
C ILE A 35 -3.54 -6.67 -9.96
N GLU A 36 -2.29 -6.21 -10.10
CA GLU A 36 -1.11 -7.08 -10.03
C GLU A 36 -1.07 -7.84 -8.70
N GLY A 37 -1.21 -7.15 -7.57
CA GLY A 37 -1.29 -7.77 -6.25
C GLY A 37 -2.46 -8.76 -6.13
N HIS A 38 -3.63 -8.44 -6.67
CA HIS A 38 -4.75 -9.38 -6.71
C HIS A 38 -4.44 -10.63 -7.56
N ALA A 39 -3.77 -10.47 -8.70
CA ALA A 39 -3.41 -11.55 -9.59
C ALA A 39 -2.37 -12.50 -8.97
N HIS A 40 -1.34 -11.96 -8.30
CA HIS A 40 -0.34 -12.76 -7.57
C HIS A 40 -0.95 -13.59 -6.45
N ASN A 41 -1.95 -13.04 -5.76
CA ASN A 41 -2.61 -13.67 -4.62
C ASN A 41 -3.87 -14.48 -5.00
N GLY A 42 -4.29 -14.44 -6.27
CA GLY A 42 -5.56 -15.04 -6.71
C GLY A 42 -6.79 -14.41 -6.05
N ALA A 43 -6.71 -13.14 -5.66
CA ALA A 43 -7.80 -12.38 -5.06
C ALA A 43 -8.76 -11.83 -6.14
N GLY A 44 -9.77 -11.05 -5.74
CA GLY A 44 -10.67 -10.37 -6.68
C GLY A 44 -11.34 -11.34 -7.67
N THR A 45 -11.30 -11.02 -8.96
CA THR A 45 -11.86 -11.89 -10.02
C THR A 45 -11.01 -13.11 -10.36
N PHE A 46 -9.78 -13.22 -9.85
CA PHE A 46 -8.85 -14.31 -10.19
C PHE A 46 -9.20 -15.66 -9.51
N GLN A 47 -10.14 -15.66 -8.55
CA GLN A 47 -10.76 -16.88 -7.99
C GLN A 47 -9.77 -17.95 -7.50
N LYS A 48 -8.77 -17.54 -6.72
CA LYS A 48 -7.66 -18.36 -6.19
C LYS A 48 -6.67 -18.88 -7.23
N ASN A 49 -6.84 -18.55 -8.51
CA ASN A 49 -5.81 -18.80 -9.52
C ASN A 49 -4.74 -17.71 -9.42
N ARG A 50 -3.49 -18.11 -9.26
CA ARG A 50 -2.36 -17.19 -9.04
C ARG A 50 -1.56 -17.02 -10.33
N TYR A 51 -1.25 -15.78 -10.66
CA TYR A 51 -0.48 -15.39 -11.83
C TYR A 51 0.80 -14.69 -11.38
N VAL A 52 1.71 -15.44 -10.76
CA VAL A 52 2.83 -14.90 -9.96
C VAL A 52 3.91 -14.16 -10.76
N ASP A 53 3.92 -14.30 -12.08
CA ASP A 53 4.87 -13.62 -12.99
C ASP A 53 4.25 -12.41 -13.72
N ILE A 54 2.96 -12.09 -13.51
CA ILE A 54 2.33 -10.94 -14.14
C ILE A 54 2.88 -9.63 -13.57
N THR A 55 3.06 -8.61 -14.41
CA THR A 55 3.50 -7.29 -13.94
C THR A 55 2.51 -6.17 -14.24
N ILE A 56 2.75 -4.98 -13.69
CA ILE A 56 2.00 -3.76 -14.04
C ILE A 56 2.00 -3.50 -15.56
N ASP A 57 3.07 -3.80 -16.29
CA ASP A 57 3.10 -3.66 -17.76
C ASP A 57 2.04 -4.56 -18.44
N ASP A 58 1.94 -5.81 -18.00
CA ASP A 58 0.94 -6.76 -18.51
C ASP A 58 -0.49 -6.30 -18.17
N ILE A 59 -0.69 -5.76 -16.95
CA ILE A 59 -1.98 -5.16 -16.54
C ILE A 59 -2.35 -4.00 -17.47
N VAL A 60 -1.43 -3.06 -17.69
CA VAL A 60 -1.64 -1.87 -18.54
C VAL A 60 -2.01 -2.27 -19.96
N ARG A 61 -1.30 -3.24 -20.55
CA ARG A 61 -1.60 -3.76 -21.89
C ARG A 61 -2.95 -4.48 -21.93
N ALA A 62 -3.27 -5.28 -20.91
CA ALA A 62 -4.57 -5.97 -20.82
C ALA A 62 -5.74 -4.98 -20.72
N LEU A 63 -5.54 -3.79 -20.13
CA LEU A 63 -6.51 -2.71 -20.10
C LEU A 63 -6.58 -1.90 -21.41
N GLY A 64 -5.75 -2.22 -22.41
CA GLY A 64 -5.68 -1.47 -23.67
C GLY A 64 -5.13 -0.05 -23.52
N LYS A 65 -4.36 0.21 -22.46
CA LYS A 65 -3.75 1.51 -22.18
C LYS A 65 -2.32 1.55 -22.73
N ASP A 66 -1.82 2.75 -23.01
CA ASP A 66 -0.46 2.96 -23.53
C ASP A 66 0.59 2.86 -22.39
N PRO A 67 1.53 1.89 -22.45
CA PRO A 67 2.56 1.71 -21.43
C PRO A 67 3.41 2.96 -21.16
N GLY A 68 3.81 3.68 -22.22
CA GLY A 68 4.66 4.86 -22.11
C GLY A 68 3.97 6.00 -21.36
N ARG A 69 2.70 6.25 -21.68
CA ARG A 69 1.88 7.27 -21.02
C ARG A 69 1.65 6.96 -19.54
N ILE A 70 1.38 5.70 -19.18
CA ILE A 70 1.18 5.31 -17.77
C ILE A 70 2.46 5.50 -16.96
N ARG A 71 3.61 5.06 -17.50
CA ARG A 71 4.91 5.25 -16.86
C ARG A 71 5.24 6.73 -16.66
N ALA A 72 5.02 7.56 -17.68
CA ALA A 72 5.25 9.00 -17.61
C ALA A 72 4.30 9.69 -16.62
N ALA A 73 3.04 9.25 -16.52
CA ALA A 73 2.10 9.79 -15.56
C ALA A 73 2.49 9.47 -14.11
N ARG A 74 2.98 8.25 -13.83
CA ARG A 74 3.52 7.87 -12.52
C ARG A 74 4.81 8.65 -12.20
N GLN A 75 5.73 8.77 -13.16
CA GLN A 75 6.96 9.55 -13.00
C GLN A 75 6.67 11.01 -12.63
N LYS A 76 5.70 11.65 -13.29
CA LYS A 76 5.31 13.04 -12.98
C LYS A 76 4.89 13.24 -11.50
N LEU A 77 4.28 12.23 -10.87
CA LEU A 77 3.87 12.28 -9.46
C LEU A 77 5.05 12.13 -8.50
N ILE A 78 6.16 11.51 -8.94
CA ILE A 78 7.41 11.44 -8.18
C ILE A 78 8.19 12.75 -8.36
N ASP A 79 8.28 13.23 -9.60
CA ASP A 79 9.03 14.44 -9.96
C ASP A 79 8.55 15.66 -9.16
N GLU A 80 7.23 15.80 -8.92
CA GLU A 80 6.70 16.92 -8.13
C GLU A 80 7.20 16.93 -6.67
N VAL A 81 7.46 15.76 -6.08
CA VAL A 81 8.03 15.65 -4.72
C VAL A 81 9.53 15.93 -4.75
N LYS A 82 10.23 15.44 -5.77
CA LYS A 82 11.66 15.72 -6.00
C LYS A 82 11.93 17.22 -6.22
N GLU A 83 11.11 17.87 -7.04
CA GLU A 83 11.15 19.32 -7.28
C GLU A 83 10.98 20.11 -5.98
N PHE A 84 10.07 19.67 -5.10
CA PHE A 84 9.87 20.30 -3.79
C PHE A 84 11.08 20.13 -2.86
N ALA A 85 11.68 18.94 -2.82
CA ALA A 85 12.89 18.71 -2.04
C ALA A 85 14.04 19.59 -2.54
N GLN A 86 14.23 19.66 -3.87
CA GLN A 86 15.23 20.50 -4.52
C GLN A 86 15.04 21.99 -4.19
N ALA A 87 13.83 22.52 -4.35
CA ALA A 87 13.52 23.92 -4.03
C ALA A 87 13.82 24.23 -2.55
N THR A 88 13.48 23.30 -1.65
CA THR A 88 13.77 23.44 -0.21
C THR A 88 15.27 23.47 0.09
N ILE A 89 16.06 22.63 -0.59
CA ILE A 89 17.52 22.59 -0.49
C ILE A 89 18.15 23.89 -1.00
N GLU A 90 17.60 24.44 -2.07
CA GLU A 90 18.03 25.71 -2.68
C GLU A 90 17.65 26.94 -1.83
N GLY A 91 16.93 26.73 -0.72
CA GLY A 91 16.57 27.76 0.25
C GLY A 91 15.21 28.41 0.00
N GLU A 92 14.41 27.88 -0.94
CA GLU A 92 13.01 28.24 -1.05
C GLU A 92 12.21 27.68 0.13
N GLU A 93 11.06 28.29 0.41
CA GLU A 93 10.16 27.85 1.48
C GLU A 93 8.77 27.48 0.93
N PRO A 94 8.65 26.40 0.12
CA PRO A 94 7.37 25.96 -0.42
C PRO A 94 6.48 25.43 0.71
N ARG A 95 5.59 26.28 1.24
CA ARG A 95 4.71 25.91 2.37
C ARG A 95 3.48 25.09 1.97
N ARG A 96 3.32 24.80 0.68
CA ARG A 96 2.17 24.06 0.12
C ARG A 96 2.67 22.84 -0.64
N LEU A 97 2.02 21.70 -0.40
CA LEU A 97 2.28 20.44 -1.10
C LEU A 97 1.55 20.44 -2.45
N ALA A 98 2.05 21.25 -3.36
CA ALA A 98 1.49 21.43 -4.69
C ALA A 98 2.59 21.75 -5.71
N THR A 99 2.34 21.39 -6.96
CA THR A 99 3.23 21.71 -8.09
C THR A 99 3.30 23.22 -8.31
N ALA A 100 4.25 23.69 -9.13
CA ALA A 100 4.33 25.08 -9.57
C ALA A 100 3.03 25.59 -10.26
N LYS A 101 2.23 24.67 -10.84
CA LYS A 101 0.92 24.97 -11.44
C LYS A 101 -0.23 24.99 -10.41
N GLY A 102 0.08 24.74 -9.14
CA GLY A 102 -0.89 24.66 -8.05
C GLY A 102 -1.70 23.37 -8.03
N GLU A 103 -1.27 22.30 -8.71
CA GLU A 103 -1.91 20.98 -8.61
C GLU A 103 -1.49 20.33 -7.28
N PRO A 104 -2.42 19.79 -6.46
CA PRO A 104 -2.04 19.09 -5.22
C PRO A 104 -1.15 17.88 -5.52
N PHE A 105 -0.20 17.59 -4.62
CA PHE A 105 0.60 16.36 -4.71
C PHE A 105 -0.27 15.12 -4.71
N LEU A 106 0.15 14.09 -5.46
CA LEU A 106 -0.61 12.85 -5.71
C LEU A 106 -2.03 13.11 -6.21
N ARG A 107 -2.29 14.32 -6.72
CA ARG A 107 -3.62 14.86 -7.02
C ARG A 107 -4.61 14.76 -5.86
N ALA A 108 -4.11 14.71 -4.62
CA ALA A 108 -4.86 14.57 -3.40
C ALA A 108 -5.20 15.95 -2.78
N PRO A 109 -6.46 16.43 -2.86
CA PRO A 109 -6.77 17.83 -2.55
C PRO A 109 -6.42 18.29 -1.12
N PHE A 110 -6.44 17.35 -0.16
CA PHE A 110 -6.14 17.67 1.23
C PHE A 110 -4.68 18.10 1.42
N LEU A 111 -3.71 17.53 0.68
CA LEU A 111 -2.28 17.85 0.81
C LEU A 111 -2.00 19.33 0.51
N LYS A 112 -2.62 19.88 -0.54
CA LYS A 112 -2.48 21.31 -0.89
C LYS A 112 -3.04 22.24 0.20
N SER A 113 -4.02 21.79 0.97
CA SER A 113 -4.65 22.62 2.01
C SER A 113 -3.82 22.71 3.30
N ILE A 114 -2.88 21.79 3.49
CA ILE A 114 -1.97 21.78 4.63
C ILE A 114 -0.91 22.86 4.41
N ASP A 115 -0.63 23.64 5.45
CA ASP A 115 0.52 24.52 5.53
C ASP A 115 1.65 23.75 6.21
N VAL A 116 2.79 23.61 5.54
CA VAL A 116 3.90 22.76 6.00
C VAL A 116 5.18 23.56 6.24
N ASN A 117 6.03 23.03 7.11
CA ASN A 117 7.44 23.32 7.16
C ASN A 117 8.18 22.46 6.12
N PRO A 118 8.72 23.03 5.04
CA PRO A 118 9.33 22.25 3.97
C PRO A 118 10.56 21.47 4.42
N LYS A 119 11.34 21.99 5.39
CA LYS A 119 12.49 21.27 5.95
C LYS A 119 12.07 20.02 6.70
N ASP A 120 10.94 20.07 7.41
CA ASP A 120 10.39 18.92 8.12
C ASP A 120 9.81 17.88 7.15
N VAL A 121 9.21 18.31 6.04
CA VAL A 121 8.82 17.39 4.97
C VAL A 121 10.05 16.70 4.36
N CYS A 122 11.13 17.42 4.08
CA CYS A 122 12.39 16.82 3.60
C CYS A 122 13.00 15.85 4.63
N ARG A 123 12.97 16.17 5.93
CA ARG A 123 13.37 15.22 7.00
C ARG A 123 12.57 13.93 6.95
N GLY A 124 11.28 14.02 6.67
CA GLY A 124 10.41 12.85 6.50
C GLY A 124 10.75 12.05 5.26
N LEU A 125 11.03 12.71 4.13
CA LEU A 125 11.50 12.05 2.90
C LEU A 125 12.80 11.28 3.14
N TYR A 126 13.75 11.89 3.87
CA TYR A 126 14.99 11.22 4.27
C TYR A 126 14.74 9.97 5.13
N LEU A 127 13.94 10.09 6.20
CA LEU A 127 13.60 8.94 7.05
C LEU A 127 12.87 7.84 6.28
N GLY A 128 11.94 8.22 5.42
CA GLY A 128 11.14 7.31 4.60
C GLY A 128 12.00 6.53 3.63
N GLY A 129 12.79 7.20 2.78
CA GLY A 129 13.66 6.49 1.82
C GLY A 129 14.70 5.59 2.51
N LYS A 130 15.35 6.08 3.58
CA LYS A 130 16.31 5.27 4.33
C LYS A 130 15.69 4.05 4.99
N ARG A 131 14.42 4.11 5.40
CA ARG A 131 13.73 3.00 6.07
C ARG A 131 13.68 1.75 5.18
N ASP A 132 13.45 1.93 3.89
CA ASP A 132 13.22 0.84 2.95
C ASP A 132 14.51 0.19 2.43
N ASN A 133 15.65 0.85 2.63
CA ASN A 133 16.97 0.33 2.33
C ASN A 133 17.32 -0.96 3.11
N SER A 134 17.75 -2.00 2.38
CA SER A 134 18.10 -3.32 2.93
C SER A 134 19.25 -3.30 3.96
N ASP A 135 20.22 -2.40 3.82
CA ASP A 135 21.35 -2.25 4.75
C ASP A 135 20.91 -1.54 6.04
N VAL A 136 20.03 -0.55 5.94
CA VAL A 136 19.43 0.12 7.12
C VAL A 136 18.64 -0.89 7.93
N ARG A 137 17.80 -1.70 7.26
CA ARG A 137 17.06 -2.78 7.92
C ARG A 137 18.00 -3.76 8.62
N ARG A 138 19.11 -4.18 7.99
CA ARG A 138 20.12 -5.06 8.61
C ARG A 138 20.68 -4.46 9.90
N GLN A 139 21.14 -3.22 9.82
CA GLN A 139 21.76 -2.55 10.96
C GLN A 139 20.75 -2.35 12.10
N ALA A 140 19.49 -2.06 11.78
CA ALA A 140 18.42 -1.94 12.75
C ALA A 140 18.11 -3.28 13.44
N GLU A 141 18.06 -4.39 12.69
CA GLU A 141 17.93 -5.76 13.24
C GLU A 141 19.05 -6.06 14.23
N GLU A 142 20.30 -5.80 13.84
CA GLU A 142 21.49 -6.07 14.66
C GLU A 142 21.49 -5.24 15.95
N LYS A 143 21.18 -3.95 15.85
CA LYS A 143 21.22 -2.99 16.96
C LYS A 143 20.05 -3.17 17.92
N HIS A 144 18.83 -3.26 17.40
CA HIS A 144 17.60 -3.26 18.20
C HIS A 144 17.03 -4.66 18.45
N LYS A 145 17.67 -5.72 17.96
CA LYS A 145 17.27 -7.12 18.14
C LYS A 145 15.85 -7.40 17.62
N VAL A 146 15.49 -6.75 16.52
CA VAL A 146 14.24 -7.00 15.78
C VAL A 146 14.52 -7.88 14.57
N ARG A 147 13.46 -8.43 13.97
CA ARG A 147 13.50 -9.09 12.66
C ARG A 147 12.57 -8.35 11.72
N ILE A 148 13.10 -7.91 10.59
CA ILE A 148 12.42 -7.11 9.58
C ILE A 148 12.36 -7.89 8.28
N GLY A 149 13.49 -8.44 7.82
CA GLY A 149 13.61 -8.98 6.47
C GLY A 149 13.60 -7.87 5.40
N GLY A 150 13.69 -8.27 4.13
CA GLY A 150 13.75 -7.33 3.02
C GLY A 150 14.34 -7.94 1.77
N GLY A 151 14.49 -7.10 0.76
CA GLY A 151 14.82 -7.44 -0.61
C GLY A 151 14.71 -6.20 -1.49
N GLU A 152 15.01 -6.36 -2.76
CA GLU A 152 15.09 -5.25 -3.71
C GLU A 152 14.46 -5.66 -5.04
N HIS A 153 14.15 -4.68 -5.88
CA HIS A 153 13.67 -4.92 -7.23
C HIS A 153 14.85 -5.03 -8.21
N TYR A 154 14.73 -5.97 -9.15
CA TYR A 154 15.73 -6.24 -10.16
C TYR A 154 15.08 -6.43 -11.52
N PHE A 155 15.81 -6.11 -12.59
CA PHE A 155 15.44 -6.57 -13.92
C PHE A 155 15.76 -8.07 -14.04
N VAL A 156 14.71 -8.88 -14.10
CA VAL A 156 14.75 -10.34 -14.11
C VAL A 156 14.41 -10.87 -15.50
N ASN A 157 15.32 -11.65 -16.09
CA ASN A 157 15.08 -12.43 -17.30
C ASN A 157 14.26 -13.68 -16.95
N LEU A 158 13.00 -13.71 -17.39
CA LEU A 158 12.03 -14.77 -17.09
C LEU A 158 12.45 -16.14 -17.62
N HIS A 159 13.20 -16.20 -18.72
CA HIS A 159 13.68 -17.49 -19.26
C HIS A 159 14.76 -18.09 -18.37
N ALA A 160 15.73 -17.28 -17.95
CA ALA A 160 16.77 -17.69 -17.01
C ALA A 160 16.17 -18.04 -15.65
N MET A 161 15.23 -17.23 -15.15
CA MET A 161 14.49 -17.53 -13.91
C MET A 161 13.81 -18.90 -13.98
N ARG A 162 13.09 -19.20 -15.06
CA ARG A 162 12.37 -20.48 -15.23
C ARG A 162 13.32 -21.66 -15.43
N SER A 163 14.43 -21.49 -16.13
CA SER A 163 15.42 -22.57 -16.30
C SER A 163 16.11 -22.93 -14.97
N MET A 164 16.20 -21.97 -14.04
CA MET A 164 16.63 -22.18 -12.66
C MET A 164 15.52 -22.74 -11.75
N GLY A 165 14.33 -23.01 -12.30
CA GLY A 165 13.19 -23.53 -11.53
C GLY A 165 12.57 -22.50 -10.58
N LEU A 166 12.81 -21.21 -10.81
CA LEU A 166 12.27 -20.10 -10.03
C LEU A 166 11.03 -19.49 -10.72
N ASP A 167 10.24 -18.78 -9.92
CA ASP A 167 9.06 -18.00 -10.33
C ASP A 167 8.93 -16.78 -9.41
N GLY A 168 8.05 -15.83 -9.76
CA GLY A 168 7.85 -14.62 -8.96
C GLY A 168 7.42 -14.89 -7.51
N GLU A 169 6.72 -15.99 -7.26
CA GLU A 169 6.33 -16.37 -5.89
C GLU A 169 7.54 -16.79 -5.05
N LYS A 170 8.41 -17.65 -5.58
CA LYS A 170 9.64 -18.06 -4.90
C LYS A 170 10.55 -16.88 -4.66
N LEU A 171 10.72 -16.01 -5.66
CA LEU A 171 11.53 -14.79 -5.53
C LEU A 171 11.00 -13.86 -4.44
N ALA A 172 9.68 -13.70 -4.32
CA ALA A 172 9.08 -12.78 -3.35
C ALA A 172 9.00 -13.32 -1.91
N HIS A 173 9.03 -14.64 -1.70
CA HIS A 173 8.75 -15.24 -0.37
C HIS A 173 9.92 -16.04 0.23
N GLN A 174 10.85 -16.54 -0.58
CA GLN A 174 12.02 -17.28 -0.09
C GLN A 174 13.24 -16.36 0.08
N PRO A 175 14.18 -16.66 0.99
CA PRO A 175 15.41 -15.89 1.10
C PRO A 175 16.39 -16.24 -0.02
N HIS A 176 16.88 -15.24 -0.74
CA HIS A 176 17.81 -15.40 -1.88
C HIS A 176 19.16 -14.69 -1.71
N ALA A 177 19.47 -14.15 -0.53
CA ALA A 177 20.70 -13.38 -0.31
C ALA A 177 21.98 -14.14 -0.77
N GLU A 178 22.05 -15.45 -0.53
CA GLU A 178 23.20 -16.28 -0.90
C GLU A 178 23.25 -16.63 -2.40
N SER A 179 22.13 -16.48 -3.12
CA SER A 179 21.99 -16.84 -4.53
C SER A 179 22.22 -15.67 -5.48
N MET A 180 22.39 -14.45 -4.98
CA MET A 180 22.47 -13.23 -5.81
C MET A 180 23.63 -13.26 -6.83
N ASP A 181 24.79 -13.79 -6.45
CA ASP A 181 25.94 -13.90 -7.35
C ASP A 181 25.71 -14.97 -8.43
N GLU A 182 24.99 -16.04 -8.10
CA GLU A 182 24.58 -17.04 -9.07
C GLU A 182 23.56 -16.46 -10.05
N PHE A 183 22.56 -15.71 -9.56
CA PHE A 183 21.55 -15.05 -10.38
C PHE A 183 22.17 -14.11 -11.42
N ARG A 184 23.19 -13.34 -11.03
CA ARG A 184 23.97 -12.50 -11.96
C ARG A 184 24.76 -13.34 -12.97
N ARG A 185 25.48 -14.37 -12.49
CA ARG A 185 26.30 -15.25 -13.35
C ARG A 185 25.47 -16.00 -14.40
N MET A 186 24.26 -16.42 -14.04
CA MET A 186 23.33 -17.14 -14.90
C MET A 186 22.55 -16.20 -15.84
N GLY A 187 22.77 -14.87 -15.76
CA GLY A 187 22.07 -13.88 -16.57
C GLY A 187 20.59 -13.72 -16.23
N MET A 188 20.18 -14.15 -15.02
CA MET A 188 18.83 -13.91 -14.51
C MET A 188 18.66 -12.45 -14.15
N ILE A 189 19.60 -11.87 -13.42
CA ILE A 189 19.62 -10.42 -13.14
C ILE A 189 20.36 -9.73 -14.29
N VAL A 190 19.68 -8.82 -14.96
CA VAL A 190 20.20 -8.03 -16.08
C VAL A 190 20.40 -6.57 -15.68
N ASP A 191 21.39 -5.93 -16.28
CA ASP A 191 21.63 -4.50 -16.11
C ASP A 191 20.51 -3.68 -16.76
N GLU A 192 20.14 -2.56 -16.13
CA GLU A 192 19.09 -1.68 -16.64
C GLU A 192 19.40 -1.16 -18.06
N ASN A 193 20.67 -0.83 -18.35
CA ASN A 193 21.04 -0.34 -19.68
C ASN A 193 20.80 -1.40 -20.75
N ALA A 194 21.00 -2.69 -20.41
CA ALA A 194 20.69 -3.80 -21.31
C ALA A 194 19.18 -3.95 -21.54
N TYR A 195 18.36 -3.64 -20.53
CA TYR A 195 16.90 -3.61 -20.66
C TYR A 195 16.40 -2.44 -21.52
N ARG A 196 16.84 -1.19 -21.26
CA ARG A 196 16.37 0.00 -22.00
C ARG A 196 16.60 -0.08 -23.51
N HIS A 197 17.60 -0.84 -23.97
CA HIS A 197 17.96 -1.00 -25.38
C HIS A 197 17.41 -2.29 -26.03
N SER A 198 16.91 -3.24 -25.24
CA SER A 198 16.30 -4.45 -25.77
C SER A 198 14.80 -4.37 -25.51
N ASN A 199 14.01 -4.29 -26.58
CA ASN A 199 12.55 -4.32 -26.53
C ASN A 199 12.09 -5.76 -26.14
N ASN A 200 12.50 -6.19 -24.95
CA ASN A 200 12.64 -7.59 -24.59
C ASN A 200 11.48 -7.98 -23.68
N ASP A 201 10.45 -8.53 -24.30
CA ASP A 201 9.23 -9.03 -23.65
C ASP A 201 9.49 -10.14 -22.61
N HIS A 202 10.74 -10.51 -22.34
CA HIS A 202 11.15 -11.53 -21.39
C HIS A 202 11.90 -10.99 -20.17
N VAL A 203 12.15 -9.69 -20.09
CA VAL A 203 12.71 -9.06 -18.88
C VAL A 203 11.59 -8.35 -18.13
N ARG A 204 11.54 -8.50 -16.81
CA ARG A 204 10.55 -7.88 -15.94
C ARG A 204 11.21 -7.27 -14.72
N TYR A 205 10.71 -6.13 -14.25
CA TYR A 205 11.14 -5.56 -12.98
C TYR A 205 10.40 -6.30 -11.86
N MET A 206 11.13 -7.09 -11.07
CA MET A 206 10.55 -8.01 -10.07
C MET A 206 11.29 -7.90 -8.74
N TYR A 207 10.52 -8.01 -7.66
CA TYR A 207 11.07 -8.07 -6.31
C TYR A 207 11.75 -9.41 -6.04
N ILE A 208 12.98 -9.37 -5.52
CA ILE A 208 13.71 -10.51 -5.01
C ILE A 208 13.93 -10.32 -3.52
N ARG A 209 13.36 -11.22 -2.72
CA ARG A 209 13.54 -11.23 -1.27
C ARG A 209 14.93 -11.73 -0.92
N HIS A 210 15.72 -10.90 -0.27
CA HIS A 210 17.04 -11.29 0.25
C HIS A 210 16.90 -12.08 1.55
N ARG A 211 16.06 -11.58 2.48
CA ARG A 211 15.89 -12.15 3.82
C ARG A 211 14.41 -12.23 4.21
N THR A 212 14.06 -13.30 4.90
CA THR A 212 12.71 -13.50 5.44
C THR A 212 12.50 -12.67 6.68
N GLY A 213 11.34 -12.04 6.75
CA GLY A 213 10.87 -11.30 7.90
C GLY A 213 9.51 -10.65 7.60
N PRO A 214 8.83 -10.20 8.65
CA PRO A 214 7.47 -9.66 8.59
C PRO A 214 7.37 -8.31 7.86
N GLY A 215 8.49 -7.65 7.58
CA GLY A 215 8.54 -6.35 6.93
C GLY A 215 8.37 -5.18 7.91
N GLN A 216 8.14 -4.01 7.35
CA GLN A 216 7.81 -2.79 8.08
C GLN A 216 6.38 -2.39 7.73
N SER A 217 5.78 -1.60 8.61
CA SER A 217 4.41 -1.10 8.45
C SER A 217 4.45 0.35 8.02
N ASP A 218 3.79 0.65 6.90
CA ASP A 218 3.69 2.02 6.37
C ASP A 218 2.86 2.93 7.28
N ASP A 219 1.73 2.43 7.79
CA ASP A 219 0.95 3.11 8.82
C ASP A 219 1.80 3.43 10.07
N ALA A 220 2.59 2.45 10.55
CA ALA A 220 3.42 2.62 11.74
C ALA A 220 4.52 3.65 11.49
N ALA A 221 5.17 3.63 10.33
CA ALA A 221 6.19 4.59 9.97
C ALA A 221 5.65 6.03 9.98
N VAL A 222 4.50 6.27 9.35
CA VAL A 222 3.85 7.59 9.37
C VAL A 222 3.52 8.02 10.81
N MET A 223 2.91 7.13 11.60
CA MET A 223 2.53 7.45 12.98
C MET A 223 3.74 7.70 13.88
N ILE A 224 4.77 6.85 13.82
CA ILE A 224 6.00 7.00 14.61
C ILE A 224 6.73 8.29 14.23
N ALA A 225 6.83 8.57 12.93
CA ALA A 225 7.43 9.81 12.44
C ALA A 225 6.67 11.03 12.95
N GLY A 226 5.34 10.99 12.96
CA GLY A 226 4.52 12.10 13.45
C GLY A 226 4.62 12.32 14.96
N LEU A 227 4.59 11.24 15.74
CA LEU A 227 4.62 11.32 17.19
C LEU A 227 6.02 11.67 17.74
N LEU A 228 7.09 11.26 17.06
CA LEU A 228 8.45 11.63 17.43
C LEU A 228 8.87 12.96 16.80
N TYR A 229 8.58 13.18 15.51
CA TYR A 229 9.16 14.27 14.75
C TYR A 229 8.21 15.40 14.36
N GLY A 230 6.90 15.20 14.50
CA GLY A 230 5.87 16.15 14.13
C GLY A 230 5.19 15.81 12.81
N ARG A 231 4.01 16.41 12.59
CA ARG A 231 3.15 16.12 11.44
C ARG A 231 3.86 16.23 10.10
N ASP A 232 4.65 17.28 9.90
CA ASP A 232 5.22 17.55 8.58
C ASP A 232 6.31 16.51 8.22
N VAL A 233 6.98 15.94 9.22
CA VAL A 233 7.87 14.76 9.02
C VAL A 233 7.07 13.51 8.68
N ALA A 234 5.91 13.29 9.33
CA ALA A 234 5.01 12.19 8.96
C ALA A 234 4.51 12.29 7.50
N ILE A 235 4.24 13.51 7.03
CA ILE A 235 3.88 13.78 5.64
C ILE A 235 5.03 13.39 4.72
N GLY A 236 6.26 13.77 5.04
CA GLY A 236 7.43 13.37 4.25
C GLY A 236 7.61 11.85 4.17
N VAL A 237 7.42 11.13 5.29
CA VAL A 237 7.46 9.66 5.30
C VAL A 237 6.35 9.06 4.44
N PHE A 238 5.14 9.61 4.51
CA PHE A 238 4.03 9.19 3.64
C PHE A 238 4.34 9.43 2.15
N LEU A 239 4.99 10.55 1.81
CA LEU A 239 5.38 10.85 0.43
C LEU A 239 6.47 9.90 -0.08
N ALA A 240 7.44 9.52 0.75
CA ALA A 240 8.45 8.52 0.41
C ALA A 240 7.80 7.16 0.10
N ASP A 241 6.89 6.70 0.95
CA ASP A 241 6.12 5.46 0.72
C ASP A 241 5.26 5.52 -0.57
N ALA A 242 4.68 6.68 -0.85
CA ALA A 242 3.98 6.90 -2.11
C ALA A 242 4.92 6.80 -3.31
N ILE A 243 6.17 7.26 -3.19
CA ILE A 243 7.20 7.14 -4.23
C ILE A 243 7.60 5.67 -4.43
N ASP A 244 7.94 4.90 -3.40
CA ASP A 244 8.25 3.44 -3.49
C ASP A 244 7.09 2.68 -4.16
N THR A 245 5.85 3.09 -3.88
CA THR A 245 4.70 2.54 -4.60
C THR A 245 4.76 2.91 -6.08
N LEU A 246 4.92 4.19 -6.42
CA LEU A 246 4.83 4.72 -7.79
C LEU A 246 5.97 4.23 -8.69
N GLU A 247 7.20 4.15 -8.19
CA GLU A 247 8.44 3.84 -8.93
C GLU A 247 8.49 2.42 -9.51
N LYS A 248 7.64 1.50 -9.02
CA LYS A 248 7.55 0.13 -9.54
C LYS A 248 7.18 0.04 -11.01
N TYR A 249 6.69 1.13 -11.61
CA TYR A 249 6.38 1.19 -13.04
C TYR A 249 6.48 2.62 -13.61
N VAL A 250 7.70 3.02 -13.97
CA VAL A 250 8.06 4.39 -14.35
C VAL A 250 8.99 4.45 -15.56
N THR A 251 9.24 5.65 -16.08
CA THR A 251 10.14 5.85 -17.22
C THR A 251 11.61 5.71 -16.84
N GLU A 252 11.98 6.07 -15.62
CA GLU A 252 13.34 6.02 -15.10
C GLU A 252 13.34 5.13 -13.85
N TYR A 253 13.76 3.87 -13.99
CA TYR A 253 13.78 2.95 -12.85
C TYR A 253 15.02 3.22 -12.00
N SER A 254 14.78 3.50 -10.74
CA SER A 254 15.77 3.51 -9.65
C SER A 254 14.99 3.36 -8.33
N ASP A 255 15.72 3.32 -7.22
CA ASP A 255 15.18 3.45 -5.86
C ASP A 255 15.00 4.96 -5.59
N GLN A 256 13.91 5.54 -6.13
CA GLN A 256 13.73 6.99 -6.26
C GLN A 256 13.45 7.67 -4.92
N ASP A 257 12.82 6.98 -3.97
CA ASP A 257 12.67 7.50 -2.61
C ASP A 257 14.01 7.52 -1.86
N GLU A 258 14.88 6.52 -2.04
CA GLU A 258 16.26 6.56 -1.54
C GLU A 258 17.12 7.61 -2.27
N ASP A 259 16.95 7.80 -3.59
CA ASP A 259 17.62 8.85 -4.36
C ASP A 259 17.24 10.25 -3.82
N ILE A 260 15.95 10.46 -3.52
CA ILE A 260 15.47 11.71 -2.90
C ILE A 260 15.99 11.84 -1.46
N ALA A 261 16.05 10.75 -0.69
CA ALA A 261 16.65 10.76 0.63
C ALA A 261 18.14 11.16 0.57
N ALA A 262 18.91 10.62 -0.38
CA ALA A 262 20.31 10.97 -0.61
C ALA A 262 20.49 12.43 -1.08
N LEU A 263 19.55 12.93 -1.89
CA LEU A 263 19.49 14.34 -2.27
C LEU A 263 19.29 15.25 -1.05
N VAL A 264 18.36 14.89 -0.16
CA VAL A 264 18.12 15.63 1.10
C VAL A 264 19.36 15.58 2.00
N ASP A 265 19.96 14.41 2.19
CA ASP A 265 21.13 14.19 3.03
C ASP A 265 22.34 15.02 2.57
N SER A 266 22.60 15.05 1.26
CA SER A 266 23.72 15.79 0.68
C SER A 266 23.44 17.30 0.53
N GLY A 267 22.19 17.69 0.30
CA GLY A 267 21.79 19.06 0.02
C GLY A 267 21.49 19.88 1.28
N MET A 268 20.94 19.27 2.33
CA MET A 268 20.62 19.97 3.58
C MET A 268 21.81 19.96 4.55
N LYS A 269 22.34 21.15 4.86
CA LYS A 269 23.48 21.32 5.80
C LYS A 269 23.34 20.61 7.15
N ASP A 270 22.10 20.50 7.63
CA ASP A 270 21.73 19.75 8.82
C ASP A 270 20.23 19.45 8.76
N HIS A 271 19.86 18.22 8.42
CA HIS A 271 18.47 17.78 8.51
C HIS A 271 18.12 17.32 9.93
N GLY A 272 19.03 17.31 10.91
CA GLY A 272 18.72 17.13 12.33
C GLY A 272 18.18 15.76 12.70
N ILE A 273 18.59 14.72 11.96
CA ILE A 273 18.31 13.32 12.26
C ILE A 273 19.64 12.58 12.19
N ASP A 274 20.07 11.98 13.29
CA ASP A 274 21.30 11.18 13.29
C ASP A 274 21.06 9.74 12.81
N TRP A 275 22.15 9.02 12.52
CA TRP A 275 22.05 7.64 12.03
C TRP A 275 21.41 6.68 13.05
N ASP A 276 21.60 6.95 14.35
CA ASP A 276 21.03 6.13 15.41
C ASP A 276 19.51 6.27 15.46
N GLU A 277 19.00 7.47 15.18
CA GLU A 277 17.58 7.76 14.99
C GLU A 277 17.00 7.07 13.75
N VAL A 278 17.72 7.02 12.63
CA VAL A 278 17.32 6.27 11.43
C VAL A 278 17.14 4.78 11.76
N LEU A 279 18.12 4.17 12.44
CA LEU A 279 18.05 2.76 12.83
C LEU A 279 16.92 2.50 13.84
N GLN A 280 16.71 3.41 14.79
CA GLN A 280 15.62 3.31 15.75
C GLN A 280 14.27 3.44 15.07
N PHE A 281 14.12 4.39 14.14
CA PHE A 281 12.90 4.56 13.35
C PHE A 281 12.57 3.30 12.55
N ALA A 282 13.56 2.74 11.84
CA ALA A 282 13.39 1.49 11.10
C ALA A 282 12.96 0.33 12.01
N ALA A 283 13.55 0.23 13.21
CA ALA A 283 13.19 -0.80 14.19
C ALA A 283 11.80 -0.59 14.81
N LEU A 284 11.37 0.65 15.06
CA LEU A 284 10.05 0.96 15.59
C LEU A 284 8.95 0.69 14.55
N SER A 285 9.23 0.96 13.27
CA SER A 285 8.30 0.73 12.16
C SER A 285 8.16 -0.75 11.77
N ALA A 286 9.06 -1.62 12.23
CA ALA A 286 9.04 -3.05 11.93
C ALA A 286 7.79 -3.75 12.50
N ILE A 287 7.16 -4.62 11.69
CA ILE A 287 6.06 -5.47 12.16
C ILE A 287 6.66 -6.57 13.06
N PRO A 288 6.19 -6.78 14.30
CA PRO A 288 6.69 -7.88 15.11
C PRO A 288 6.31 -9.23 14.50
N GLU A 289 7.19 -10.22 14.62
CA GLU A 289 6.93 -11.58 14.16
C GLU A 289 5.67 -12.14 14.84
N GLY A 290 4.72 -12.66 14.04
CA GLY A 290 3.43 -13.16 14.52
C GLY A 290 2.38 -12.06 14.81
N LYS A 291 2.66 -10.80 14.49
CA LYS A 291 1.72 -9.66 14.63
C LYS A 291 1.28 -9.05 13.30
N GLU A 292 1.55 -9.70 12.18
CA GLU A 292 1.22 -9.26 10.81
C GLU A 292 -0.29 -9.03 10.61
N GLN A 293 -1.13 -9.71 11.39
CA GLN A 293 -2.59 -9.55 11.37
C GLN A 293 -3.11 -8.45 12.33
N HIS A 294 -2.23 -7.83 13.11
CA HIS A 294 -2.59 -6.86 14.17
C HIS A 294 -1.94 -5.49 13.97
N VAL A 295 -0.95 -5.39 13.08
CA VAL A 295 -0.33 -4.13 12.66
C VAL A 295 -0.73 -3.90 11.20
N PRO A 296 -1.39 -2.78 10.86
CA PRO A 296 -1.75 -2.50 9.49
C PRO A 296 -0.51 -2.21 8.67
N ASP A 297 -0.52 -2.67 7.42
CA ASP A 297 0.50 -2.40 6.44
C ASP A 297 -0.22 -1.98 5.16
N SER A 298 -0.64 -0.72 5.14
CA SER A 298 -1.51 -0.16 4.12
C SER A 298 -0.69 0.28 2.93
N SER A 299 -0.90 -0.35 1.77
CA SER A 299 -0.43 0.21 0.50
C SER A 299 -1.00 1.62 0.26
N LEU A 300 -0.40 2.38 -0.66
CA LEU A 300 -0.89 3.71 -1.06
C LEU A 300 -2.40 3.74 -1.38
N ARG A 301 -2.95 2.66 -1.97
CA ARG A 301 -4.39 2.50 -2.18
C ARG A 301 -5.16 2.60 -0.87
N TYR A 302 -4.79 1.84 0.15
CA TYR A 302 -5.47 1.83 1.44
C TYR A 302 -5.21 3.10 2.25
N LEU A 303 -4.03 3.70 2.13
CA LEU A 303 -3.72 5.00 2.73
C LEU A 303 -4.63 6.11 2.18
N LEU A 304 -4.94 6.09 0.88
CA LEU A 304 -5.79 7.07 0.21
C LEU A 304 -7.26 6.67 0.06
N LEU A 305 -7.66 5.46 0.47
CA LEU A 305 -9.02 4.96 0.32
C LEU A 305 -9.99 5.76 1.22
N ILE A 306 -11.05 6.32 0.62
CA ILE A 306 -12.07 7.06 1.35
C ILE A 306 -12.99 6.05 2.06
N ASP A 307 -12.92 6.00 3.38
CA ASP A 307 -13.86 5.20 4.17
C ASP A 307 -15.28 5.73 4.02
N ARG A 308 -16.23 4.80 3.87
CA ARG A 308 -17.63 5.15 3.59
C ARG A 308 -18.34 5.76 4.80
N HIS A 309 -17.90 5.44 6.01
CA HIS A 309 -18.55 5.86 7.25
C HIS A 309 -17.97 7.18 7.78
N THR A 310 -16.65 7.29 7.84
CA THR A 310 -15.97 8.48 8.35
C THR A 310 -15.78 9.55 7.28
N ARG A 311 -15.83 9.16 6.00
CA ARG A 311 -15.47 10.01 4.86
C ARG A 311 -14.05 10.55 4.96
N MET A 312 -13.17 9.86 5.68
CA MET A 312 -11.74 10.12 5.78
C MET A 312 -10.95 8.97 5.19
N THR A 313 -9.70 9.20 4.83
CA THR A 313 -8.72 8.16 4.52
C THR A 313 -7.90 7.77 5.74
N ALA A 314 -7.12 6.69 5.65
CA ALA A 314 -6.21 6.28 6.71
C ALA A 314 -5.14 7.37 6.97
N ILE A 315 -4.54 7.96 5.93
CA ILE A 315 -3.57 9.05 6.09
C ILE A 315 -4.20 10.29 6.74
N GLU A 316 -5.44 10.68 6.34
CA GLU A 316 -6.17 11.77 7.00
C GLU A 316 -6.43 11.44 8.48
N SER A 317 -6.70 10.18 8.81
CA SER A 317 -6.86 9.75 10.21
C SER A 317 -5.55 9.85 10.99
N HIS A 318 -4.43 9.37 10.43
CA HIS A 318 -3.12 9.42 11.06
C HIS A 318 -2.69 10.87 11.36
N LEU A 319 -2.77 11.75 10.37
CA LEU A 319 -2.37 13.16 10.52
C LEU A 319 -3.21 13.86 11.59
N ARG A 320 -4.52 13.58 11.66
CA ARG A 320 -5.38 14.13 12.71
C ARG A 320 -5.02 13.61 14.10
N VAL A 321 -4.63 12.34 14.22
CA VAL A 321 -4.11 11.82 15.51
C VAL A 321 -2.83 12.54 15.91
N ILE A 322 -1.90 12.75 14.97
CA ILE A 322 -0.63 13.45 15.22
C ILE A 322 -0.89 14.90 15.66
N ASP A 323 -1.87 15.57 15.04
CA ASP A 323 -2.32 16.92 15.42
C ASP A 323 -3.18 16.96 16.70
N LYS A 324 -3.34 15.82 17.39
CA LYS A 324 -4.18 15.66 18.60
C LYS A 324 -5.64 16.03 18.38
N GLU A 325 -6.11 15.88 17.16
CA GLU A 325 -7.49 16.11 16.81
C GLU A 325 -8.37 14.88 17.09
N ALA A 326 -9.63 15.18 17.36
CA ALA A 326 -10.72 14.23 17.41
C ALA A 326 -10.87 13.41 16.11
N ILE A 327 -10.77 12.08 16.20
CA ILE A 327 -11.04 11.17 15.07
C ILE A 327 -12.31 10.34 15.27
N LEU A 328 -12.90 9.92 14.16
CA LEU A 328 -13.86 8.81 14.13
C LEU A 328 -13.10 7.50 13.88
N PRO A 329 -13.31 6.44 14.68
CA PRO A 329 -12.67 5.15 14.44
C PRO A 329 -13.00 4.57 13.07
N MET A 330 -12.02 3.98 12.42
CA MET A 330 -12.17 3.35 11.10
C MET A 330 -11.27 2.11 10.98
N PRO A 331 -11.61 1.16 10.10
CA PRO A 331 -10.71 0.07 9.76
C PRO A 331 -9.52 0.56 8.92
N LEU A 332 -8.33 0.05 9.20
CA LEU A 332 -7.08 0.35 8.50
C LEU A 332 -6.59 -0.86 7.69
N GLY A 333 -6.01 -0.58 6.52
CA GLY A 333 -5.42 -1.56 5.62
C GLY A 333 -6.40 -2.63 5.08
N LEU A 334 -5.83 -3.58 4.35
CA LEU A 334 -6.55 -4.75 3.83
C LEU A 334 -7.14 -5.61 4.96
N ASN A 335 -6.40 -5.75 6.07
CA ASN A 335 -6.79 -6.56 7.24
C ASN A 335 -7.88 -5.90 8.11
N ARG A 336 -8.29 -4.66 7.78
CA ARG A 336 -9.35 -3.91 8.47
C ARG A 336 -9.12 -3.76 9.97
N ILE A 337 -7.88 -3.52 10.38
CA ILE A 337 -7.48 -3.38 11.78
C ILE A 337 -8.14 -2.12 12.37
N PRO A 338 -8.79 -2.17 13.55
CA PRO A 338 -9.39 -0.99 14.15
C PRO A 338 -8.34 0.10 14.43
N SER A 339 -8.58 1.33 13.94
CA SER A 339 -7.60 2.40 14.05
C SER A 339 -7.20 2.73 15.50
N LEU A 340 -8.13 2.67 16.44
CA LEU A 340 -7.83 2.92 17.86
C LEU A 340 -6.90 1.88 18.49
N ASP A 341 -7.04 0.60 18.08
CA ASP A 341 -6.16 -0.47 18.56
C ASP A 341 -4.75 -0.25 18.02
N PHE A 342 -4.64 0.11 16.74
CA PHE A 342 -3.39 0.45 16.09
C PHE A 342 -2.69 1.66 16.75
N TYR A 343 -3.40 2.78 16.95
CA TYR A 343 -2.80 3.96 17.60
C TYR A 343 -2.34 3.67 19.03
N SER A 344 -3.12 2.89 19.78
CA SER A 344 -2.74 2.43 21.12
C SER A 344 -1.47 1.57 21.09
N TYR A 345 -1.35 0.72 20.08
CA TYR A 345 -0.17 -0.11 19.85
C TYR A 345 1.07 0.74 19.53
N VAL A 346 0.98 1.71 18.61
CA VAL A 346 2.12 2.58 18.26
C VAL A 346 2.60 3.36 19.48
N ASN A 347 1.68 3.96 20.25
CA ASN A 347 2.06 4.72 21.44
C ASN A 347 2.77 3.85 22.49
N ARG A 348 2.26 2.64 22.73
CA ARG A 348 2.92 1.68 23.64
C ARG A 348 4.32 1.33 23.15
N ARG A 349 4.49 1.11 21.85
CA ARG A 349 5.79 0.75 21.26
C ARG A 349 6.82 1.86 21.44
N ILE A 350 6.44 3.12 21.24
CA ILE A 350 7.32 4.28 21.47
C ILE A 350 7.71 4.37 22.96
N LEU A 351 6.74 4.21 23.87
CA LEU A 351 6.98 4.24 25.32
C LEU A 351 7.94 3.13 25.78
N GLU A 352 7.76 1.92 25.28
CA GLU A 352 8.58 0.75 25.61
C GLU A 352 10.03 0.90 25.13
N ALA A 353 10.24 1.55 23.99
CA ALA A 353 11.58 1.81 23.45
C ALA A 353 12.38 2.84 24.27
N ARG A 354 11.78 3.46 25.29
CA ARG A 354 12.39 4.47 26.17
C ARG A 354 13.11 5.58 25.40
N THR A 355 12.60 5.94 24.22
CA THR A 355 13.21 6.94 23.34
C THR A 355 13.35 8.28 24.09
N PRO A 356 14.58 8.72 24.47
CA PRO A 356 14.76 9.74 25.51
C PRO A 356 14.47 11.18 25.07
N ALA A 357 14.19 11.44 23.79
CA ALA A 357 14.32 12.78 23.26
C ALA A 357 13.04 13.63 23.28
N ARG A 358 11.84 13.02 23.24
CA ARG A 358 10.58 13.77 23.05
C ARG A 358 9.44 13.15 23.86
N PRO A 359 8.68 13.96 24.63
CA PRO A 359 7.63 13.43 25.51
C PRO A 359 6.59 12.67 24.69
N ALA A 360 6.21 11.48 25.19
CA ALA A 360 5.16 10.67 24.56
C ALA A 360 3.91 11.52 24.35
N ALA A 361 3.44 11.58 23.11
CA ALA A 361 2.22 12.31 22.79
C ALA A 361 1.03 11.65 23.51
N GLU A 362 0.19 12.46 24.17
CA GLU A 362 -1.10 11.99 24.66
C GLU A 362 -1.91 11.45 23.48
N LEU A 363 -2.39 10.20 23.60
CA LEU A 363 -3.30 9.61 22.63
C LEU A 363 -4.57 10.46 22.49
N PRO A 364 -5.11 10.63 21.28
CA PRO A 364 -6.28 11.46 21.06
C PRO A 364 -7.49 10.89 21.79
N VAL A 365 -8.38 11.78 22.23
CA VAL A 365 -9.69 11.37 22.76
C VAL A 365 -10.56 10.97 21.57
N PRO A 366 -10.97 9.69 21.44
CA PRO A 366 -11.89 9.29 20.38
C PRO A 366 -13.18 10.07 20.53
N VAL A 367 -13.62 10.74 19.46
CA VAL A 367 -14.94 11.36 19.49
C VAL A 367 -15.95 10.26 19.23
N ALA A 368 -16.78 10.00 20.23
CA ALA A 368 -17.95 9.16 20.04
C ALA A 368 -18.71 9.71 18.82
N PRO A 369 -18.99 8.89 17.78
CA PRO A 369 -19.79 9.35 16.68
C PRO A 369 -21.09 9.91 17.26
N LYS A 370 -21.50 11.12 16.85
CA LYS A 370 -22.66 11.85 17.43
C LYS A 370 -23.93 10.98 17.51
N ARG A 371 -23.99 9.92 16.70
CA ARG A 371 -24.85 8.75 16.89
C ARG A 371 -24.10 7.48 16.54
N ALA A 372 -24.34 6.40 17.28
CA ALA A 372 -23.98 5.06 16.83
C ALA A 372 -24.59 4.83 15.43
N PRO A 373 -23.83 4.27 14.47
CA PRO A 373 -24.36 3.96 13.16
C PRO A 373 -25.57 3.04 13.33
N ARG A 374 -26.70 3.41 12.72
CA ARG A 374 -27.87 2.54 12.71
C ARG A 374 -27.58 1.39 11.76
N VAL A 375 -28.28 0.27 11.92
CA VAL A 375 -28.20 -0.87 10.98
C VAL A 375 -28.34 -0.40 9.53
N LYS A 376 -29.22 0.56 9.25
CA LYS A 376 -29.39 1.12 7.89
C LYS A 376 -28.19 1.89 7.33
N ASP A 377 -27.30 2.37 8.19
CA ASP A 377 -26.12 3.15 7.82
C ASP A 377 -24.91 2.22 7.51
N VAL A 378 -24.99 0.92 7.86
CA VAL A 378 -23.95 -0.11 7.63
C VAL A 378 -24.44 -1.30 6.79
N MET A 379 -25.75 -1.52 6.69
CA MET A 379 -26.31 -2.64 5.95
C MET A 379 -26.05 -2.44 4.45
N ASN A 380 -25.68 -3.52 3.76
CA ASN A 380 -25.72 -3.53 2.31
C ASN A 380 -27.19 -3.62 1.87
N PRO A 381 -27.77 -2.60 1.20
CA PRO A 381 -29.18 -2.61 0.82
C PRO A 381 -29.48 -3.56 -0.33
N ASP A 382 -28.45 -3.95 -1.10
CA ASP A 382 -28.56 -4.89 -2.20
C ASP A 382 -28.46 -6.33 -1.68
N ILE A 383 -29.61 -6.81 -1.18
CA ILE A 383 -29.80 -8.16 -0.64
C ILE A 383 -30.43 -9.09 -1.69
N VAL A 384 -29.89 -10.29 -1.82
CA VAL A 384 -30.52 -11.34 -2.64
C VAL A 384 -31.66 -11.96 -1.84
N THR A 385 -32.85 -12.03 -2.44
CA THR A 385 -34.04 -12.61 -1.82
C THR A 385 -34.63 -13.69 -2.72
N VAL A 386 -35.15 -14.76 -2.12
CA VAL A 386 -35.81 -15.87 -2.84
C VAL A 386 -37.11 -16.27 -2.16
N LYS A 387 -38.02 -16.90 -2.93
CA LYS A 387 -39.25 -17.49 -2.38
C LYS A 387 -38.95 -18.86 -1.76
N PRO A 388 -39.78 -19.37 -0.83
CA PRO A 388 -39.52 -20.64 -0.15
C PRO A 388 -39.63 -21.86 -1.07
N ASN A 389 -40.22 -21.68 -2.26
CA ASN A 389 -40.37 -22.69 -3.30
C ASN A 389 -39.40 -22.50 -4.48
N ALA A 390 -38.42 -21.59 -4.36
CA ALA A 390 -37.36 -21.47 -5.36
C ALA A 390 -36.52 -22.75 -5.39
N SER A 391 -36.10 -23.17 -6.59
CA SER A 391 -35.22 -24.34 -6.70
C SER A 391 -33.83 -24.01 -6.15
N VAL A 392 -33.08 -25.05 -5.77
CA VAL A 392 -31.69 -24.89 -5.33
C VAL A 392 -30.81 -24.38 -6.46
N GLU A 393 -31.06 -24.82 -7.69
CA GLU A 393 -30.34 -24.38 -8.89
C GLU A 393 -30.55 -22.89 -9.16
N ASP A 394 -31.81 -22.41 -9.15
CA ASP A 394 -32.12 -20.99 -9.30
C ASP A 394 -31.46 -20.13 -8.21
N LEU A 395 -31.40 -20.65 -6.98
CA LEU A 395 -30.76 -19.97 -5.87
C LEU A 395 -29.24 -19.88 -6.06
N ILE A 396 -28.59 -20.96 -6.53
CA ILE A 396 -27.16 -20.97 -6.85
C ILE A 396 -26.87 -19.97 -7.97
N ASP A 397 -27.61 -20.03 -9.07
CA ASP A 397 -27.44 -19.13 -10.21
C ASP A 397 -27.63 -17.68 -9.81
N LEU A 398 -28.64 -17.40 -8.98
CA LEU A 398 -28.91 -16.06 -8.49
C LEU A 398 -27.79 -15.56 -7.56
N MET A 399 -27.31 -16.38 -6.64
CA MET A 399 -26.22 -16.04 -5.72
C MET A 399 -24.89 -15.81 -6.47
N VAL A 400 -24.59 -16.64 -7.48
CA VAL A 400 -23.41 -16.49 -8.36
C VAL A 400 -23.53 -15.22 -9.21
N THR A 401 -24.67 -15.03 -9.87
CA THR A 401 -24.93 -13.87 -10.74
C THR A 401 -24.84 -12.56 -9.98
N LYS A 402 -25.39 -12.52 -8.76
CA LYS A 402 -25.39 -11.33 -7.89
C LYS A 402 -24.15 -11.23 -7.00
N LYS A 403 -23.21 -12.18 -7.09
CA LYS A 403 -21.99 -12.27 -6.28
C LYS A 403 -22.25 -12.14 -4.78
N ARG A 404 -23.23 -12.89 -4.25
CA ARG A 404 -23.62 -12.86 -2.82
C ARG A 404 -23.45 -14.23 -2.16
N ASP A 405 -22.92 -14.22 -0.93
CA ASP A 405 -22.67 -15.43 -0.13
C ASP A 405 -23.89 -15.99 0.61
N PHE A 406 -24.99 -15.22 0.63
CA PHE A 406 -26.24 -15.67 1.23
C PHE A 406 -27.46 -15.04 0.56
N ALA A 407 -28.60 -15.71 0.67
CA ALA A 407 -29.90 -15.22 0.27
C ALA A 407 -30.89 -15.26 1.44
N ILE A 408 -31.80 -14.29 1.46
CA ILE A 408 -32.89 -14.23 2.44
C ILE A 408 -34.13 -14.87 1.84
N VAL A 409 -34.70 -15.85 2.53
CA VAL A 409 -35.94 -16.51 2.11
C VAL A 409 -37.13 -15.69 2.61
N LEU A 410 -37.96 -15.19 1.69
CA LEU A 410 -39.15 -14.38 2.00
C LEU A 410 -40.44 -15.15 1.67
N ASP A 411 -41.43 -15.10 2.56
CA ASP A 411 -42.77 -15.65 2.27
C ASP A 411 -43.57 -14.76 1.28
N ARG A 412 -44.76 -15.22 0.88
CA ARG A 412 -45.64 -14.48 -0.05
C ARG A 412 -46.09 -13.11 0.47
N LYS A 413 -45.94 -12.84 1.77
CA LYS A 413 -46.26 -11.56 2.43
C LYS A 413 -45.00 -10.71 2.69
N GLY A 414 -43.84 -11.11 2.16
CA GLY A 414 -42.57 -10.41 2.32
C GLY A 414 -41.89 -10.62 3.68
N ARG A 415 -42.34 -11.61 4.48
CA ARG A 415 -41.76 -11.89 5.79
C ARG A 415 -40.59 -12.86 5.69
N VAL A 416 -39.52 -12.60 6.44
CA VAL A 416 -38.33 -13.47 6.48
C VAL A 416 -38.71 -14.82 7.08
N LYS A 417 -38.39 -15.89 6.33
CA LYS A 417 -38.53 -17.29 6.75
C LYS A 417 -37.20 -17.92 7.16
N GLY A 418 -36.09 -17.40 6.66
CA GLY A 418 -34.76 -17.89 6.99
C GLY A 418 -33.68 -17.28 6.09
N VAL A 419 -32.46 -17.78 6.23
CA VAL A 419 -31.29 -17.42 5.44
C VAL A 419 -30.66 -18.71 4.92
N VAL A 420 -30.24 -18.72 3.66
CA VAL A 420 -29.45 -19.80 3.06
C VAL A 420 -28.09 -19.24 2.67
N ARG A 421 -27.01 -19.87 3.12
CA ARG A 421 -25.63 -19.51 2.77
C ARG A 421 -25.06 -20.46 1.74
N SER A 422 -24.02 -20.03 1.02
CA SER A 422 -23.26 -20.90 0.11
C SER A 422 -22.74 -22.16 0.81
N SER A 423 -22.37 -22.06 2.10
CA SER A 423 -21.94 -23.20 2.93
C SER A 423 -23.04 -24.24 3.16
N ASP A 424 -24.31 -23.82 3.19
CA ASP A 424 -25.44 -24.73 3.37
C ASP A 424 -25.66 -25.54 2.10
N LEU A 425 -25.53 -24.90 0.93
CA LEU A 425 -25.65 -25.53 -0.39
C LEU A 425 -24.57 -26.60 -0.63
N LEU A 426 -23.34 -26.34 -0.19
CA LEU A 426 -22.23 -27.31 -0.26
C LEU A 426 -22.48 -28.58 0.57
N ARG A 427 -23.30 -28.51 1.64
CA ARG A 427 -23.65 -29.69 2.44
C ARG A 427 -24.67 -30.60 1.75
N ILE A 428 -25.46 -30.05 0.83
CA ILE A 428 -26.52 -30.76 0.10
C ILE A 428 -25.99 -31.28 -1.25
N ALA A 429 -24.98 -30.60 -1.81
CA ALA A 429 -24.19 -31.07 -2.93
C ALA A 429 -23.22 -32.19 -2.49
N ARG A 430 -23.76 -33.36 -2.12
CA ARG A 430 -22.96 -34.59 -2.04
C ARG A 430 -22.76 -35.13 -3.46
N PHE A 431 -21.50 -35.18 -3.91
CA PHE A 431 -21.08 -36.04 -5.01
C PHE A 431 -21.12 -37.50 -4.58
#